data_AF-A0A8S9GWR7-F1
#
_entry.id   AF-A0A8S9GWR7-F1
#
_cell.length_a   1.000
_cell.length_b   1.000
_cell.length_c   1.000
_cell.angle_alpha   90.00
_cell.angle_beta   90.00
_cell.angle_gamma   90.00
#
_symmetry.space_group_name_H-M   'P 1'
#
loop_
_entity.id
_entity.type
_entity.pdbx_description
1 polymer ?
#
loop_
_entity_poly.entity_id
_entity_poly.type
_entity_poly.pdbx_seq_one_letter_code
_entity_poly.pdbx_strand_id
1 'polypeptide(L)'
;MLQFFFLESGRVQSPVIGKSPSVNSRLLPQGSGGLLAGRPSALLQGSGAEQPKPLPSPRKPAVEKPQSQAQPQEAASPMATSLDSEVLSRKTKSLLEEYFNVRLMDEALQCVEEMKSPAYHPELVREAISLGLEKNPPCVEPVARLLEYLVSKKVLTTKDIGSGCLLYGSMLDDIGIDLPKAPNNFGEILGSLVMVNASDFETVEEILKKMEDDRFKKAVLDAVIKSVSESLLAAQAAKIEACRSLV
;
A
#
# COMPACT_ATOMS: atom_id res chain seq x y z
N MET A 1 -6.66 45.26 38.47
CA MET A 1 -7.79 45.70 39.34
C MET A 1 -8.78 46.44 38.43
N LEU A 2 -10.09 46.26 38.65
CA LEU A 2 -11.27 46.53 37.78
C LEU A 2 -11.64 45.34 36.87
N GLN A 3 -12.45 44.37 37.27
CA GLN A 3 -13.87 44.31 37.71
C GLN A 3 -14.94 44.49 36.60
N PHE A 4 -15.62 43.36 36.35
CA PHE A 4 -17.05 43.12 36.10
C PHE A 4 -17.75 43.79 34.91
N PHE A 5 -18.18 42.94 33.96
CA PHE A 5 -19.59 42.85 33.58
C PHE A 5 -20.04 41.38 33.62
N PHE A 6 -21.18 41.19 34.29
CA PHE A 6 -21.92 39.95 34.51
C PHE A 6 -23.15 40.03 33.59
N LEU A 7 -23.47 38.97 32.83
CA LEU A 7 -24.83 38.79 32.30
C LEU A 7 -25.15 37.30 32.06
N GLU A 8 -25.95 36.77 33.00
CA GLU A 8 -27.12 35.88 32.86
C GLU A 8 -27.12 34.68 31.88
N SER A 9 -27.08 33.50 32.49
CA SER A 9 -28.17 32.49 32.52
C SER A 9 -29.05 32.29 31.28
N GLY A 10 -28.81 31.19 30.56
CA GLY A 10 -29.76 30.61 29.60
C GLY A 10 -29.78 29.08 29.69
N ARG A 11 -30.50 28.54 30.67
CA ARG A 11 -30.78 27.10 30.84
C ARG A 11 -32.05 26.75 30.05
N VAL A 12 -31.95 25.91 29.02
CA VAL A 12 -33.12 25.25 28.40
C VAL A 12 -32.83 23.76 28.22
N GLN A 13 -33.86 22.98 28.53
CA GLN A 13 -33.90 21.55 28.84
C GLN A 13 -33.77 20.64 27.62
N SER A 14 -33.25 19.44 27.85
CA SER A 14 -33.48 18.24 27.02
C SER A 14 -34.91 17.72 27.20
N PRO A 15 -35.48 17.03 26.20
CA PRO A 15 -36.44 15.98 26.44
C PRO A 15 -35.84 14.59 26.16
N VAL A 16 -36.33 13.67 26.98
CA VAL A 16 -35.98 12.26 27.12
C VAL A 16 -37.07 11.41 26.44
N ILE A 17 -36.70 10.18 26.05
CA ILE A 17 -37.56 8.98 25.87
C ILE A 17 -38.27 8.75 24.53
N GLY A 18 -38.01 7.55 24.00
CA GLY A 18 -38.78 6.82 22.99
C GLY A 18 -38.08 5.50 22.66
N LYS A 19 -37.98 4.56 23.62
CA LYS A 19 -38.67 3.25 23.62
C LYS A 19 -38.41 2.37 22.38
N SER A 20 -37.68 1.27 22.62
CA SER A 20 -37.62 0.06 21.77
C SER A 20 -38.94 -0.73 21.81
N PRO A 21 -39.15 -1.59 20.80
CA PRO A 21 -39.40 -3.02 21.03
C PRO A 21 -38.44 -3.86 20.15
N SER A 22 -37.64 -4.81 20.63
CA SER A 22 -37.94 -6.14 21.19
C SER A 22 -38.39 -7.20 20.17
N VAL A 23 -37.47 -8.14 19.91
CA VAL A 23 -37.61 -9.61 19.65
C VAL A 23 -38.49 -10.11 18.50
N ASN A 24 -37.90 -10.91 17.60
CA ASN A 24 -38.28 -12.32 17.38
C ASN A 24 -37.27 -13.02 16.45
N SER A 25 -36.55 -14.01 16.97
CA SER A 25 -36.78 -15.47 16.82
C SER A 25 -36.18 -16.03 15.51
N ARG A 26 -34.95 -16.56 15.57
CA ARG A 26 -34.70 -18.01 15.62
C ARG A 26 -35.39 -18.76 14.49
N LEU A 27 -34.66 -19.06 13.40
CA LEU A 27 -34.91 -20.22 12.53
C LEU A 27 -33.61 -20.62 11.82
N LEU A 28 -32.81 -21.46 12.48
CA LEU A 28 -31.95 -22.44 11.80
C LEU A 28 -32.79 -23.70 11.58
N PRO A 29 -32.64 -24.38 10.44
CA PRO A 29 -32.79 -25.82 10.38
C PRO A 29 -31.43 -26.49 10.22
N GLN A 30 -31.08 -27.30 11.22
CA GLN A 30 -30.15 -28.41 11.06
C GLN A 30 -30.77 -29.45 10.12
N GLY A 31 -29.97 -29.96 9.18
CA GLY A 31 -30.27 -31.16 8.41
C GLY A 31 -29.13 -32.15 8.54
N SER A 32 -29.34 -33.17 9.38
CA SER A 32 -28.47 -34.34 9.53
C SER A 32 -29.11 -35.55 8.85
N GLY A 33 -28.29 -36.44 8.29
CA GLY A 33 -28.65 -37.79 7.83
C GLY A 33 -28.47 -37.99 6.32
N GLY A 34 -27.76 -39.00 5.80
CA GLY A 34 -27.30 -40.22 6.44
C GLY A 34 -26.27 -40.99 5.60
N LEU A 35 -25.76 -42.05 6.23
CA LEU A 35 -24.78 -43.04 5.77
C LEU A 35 -25.38 -44.00 4.73
N LEU A 36 -24.54 -44.66 3.92
CA LEU A 36 -24.31 -46.12 3.92
C LEU A 36 -23.71 -46.63 2.58
N ALA A 37 -22.65 -47.46 2.72
CA ALA A 37 -22.23 -48.57 1.85
C ALA A 37 -21.75 -48.24 0.40
N GLY A 38 -20.74 -48.90 -0.17
CA GLY A 38 -20.02 -50.09 0.26
C GLY A 38 -18.88 -50.46 -0.69
N ARG A 39 -17.79 -50.89 -0.05
CA ARG A 39 -16.78 -51.91 -0.38
C ARG A 39 -15.95 -51.92 -1.69
N PRO A 40 -14.69 -52.42 -1.57
CA PRO A 40 -13.68 -52.46 -2.63
C PRO A 40 -13.48 -53.86 -3.24
N SER A 41 -12.85 -53.90 -4.41
CA SER A 41 -12.22 -55.05 -5.09
C SER A 41 -11.17 -54.43 -6.04
N ALA A 42 -10.01 -54.99 -6.36
CA ALA A 42 -9.45 -56.31 -6.17
C ALA A 42 -7.95 -56.28 -6.59
N LEU A 43 -7.11 -57.06 -5.89
CA LEU A 43 -6.01 -57.91 -6.39
C LEU A 43 -4.80 -57.28 -7.10
N LEU A 44 -3.59 -57.45 -6.52
CA LEU A 44 -2.58 -58.39 -7.06
C LEU A 44 -1.43 -58.64 -6.05
N GLN A 45 -1.15 -59.93 -5.82
CA GLN A 45 -0.01 -60.51 -5.09
C GLN A 45 1.30 -60.45 -5.90
N GLY A 46 2.45 -60.51 -5.22
CA GLY A 46 3.67 -61.11 -5.81
C GLY A 46 4.99 -60.73 -5.16
N SER A 47 5.52 -61.62 -4.31
CA SER A 47 6.81 -61.58 -3.61
C SER A 47 8.03 -61.82 -4.52
N GLY A 48 9.24 -61.42 -4.11
CA GLY A 48 10.50 -61.96 -4.65
C GLY A 48 11.75 -61.14 -4.29
N ALA A 49 12.79 -61.80 -3.80
CA ALA A 49 13.99 -61.24 -3.16
C ALA A 49 15.29 -61.40 -4.00
N GLU A 50 16.33 -60.66 -3.58
CA GLU A 50 17.79 -60.92 -3.66
C GLU A 50 18.66 -60.62 -4.92
N GLN A 51 19.91 -60.20 -4.61
CA GLN A 51 21.08 -59.67 -5.37
C GLN A 51 21.88 -60.75 -6.18
N PRO A 52 23.06 -60.56 -6.87
CA PRO A 52 24.18 -59.57 -6.72
C PRO A 52 25.04 -59.13 -7.96
N LYS A 53 26.03 -58.24 -7.69
CA LYS A 53 27.17 -57.69 -8.51
C LYS A 53 28.05 -58.74 -9.22
N PRO A 54 28.87 -58.44 -10.29
CA PRO A 54 30.22 -57.80 -10.16
C PRO A 54 30.80 -56.99 -11.37
N LEU A 55 31.86 -56.20 -11.10
CA LEU A 55 32.78 -55.50 -12.03
C LEU A 55 33.86 -56.47 -12.61
N PRO A 56 34.52 -56.19 -13.77
CA PRO A 56 35.85 -55.54 -13.75
C PRO A 56 36.25 -54.67 -14.99
N SER A 57 37.29 -53.83 -14.82
CA SER A 57 38.04 -52.98 -15.81
C SER A 57 39.00 -53.82 -16.73
N PRO A 58 39.93 -53.34 -17.61
CA PRO A 58 40.51 -51.97 -17.85
C PRO A 58 40.99 -51.58 -19.30
N ARG A 59 41.58 -50.36 -19.45
CA ARG A 59 42.63 -49.86 -20.42
C ARG A 59 42.26 -48.96 -21.64
N LYS A 60 42.52 -47.65 -21.48
CA LYS A 60 43.31 -46.62 -22.27
C LYS A 60 43.57 -46.78 -23.80
N PRO A 61 44.07 -45.74 -24.51
CA PRO A 61 43.63 -44.33 -24.64
C PRO A 61 43.63 -43.86 -26.12
N ALA A 62 42.77 -42.91 -26.52
CA ALA A 62 43.00 -42.14 -27.74
C ALA A 62 42.58 -40.69 -27.53
N VAL A 63 43.50 -39.81 -27.88
CA VAL A 63 43.47 -38.36 -27.71
C VAL A 63 42.60 -37.76 -28.81
N GLU A 64 41.59 -36.98 -28.44
CA GLU A 64 41.03 -35.95 -29.31
C GLU A 64 40.79 -34.67 -28.51
N LYS A 65 41.32 -33.56 -29.03
CA LYS A 65 41.23 -32.21 -28.46
C LYS A 65 39.79 -31.66 -28.57
N PRO A 66 39.41 -30.72 -27.71
CA PRO A 66 38.01 -30.35 -27.49
C PRO A 66 37.45 -29.47 -28.61
N GLN A 67 36.33 -29.90 -29.20
CA GLN A 67 35.41 -29.01 -29.89
C GLN A 67 34.50 -28.36 -28.85
N SER A 68 34.63 -27.05 -28.67
CA SER A 68 33.73 -26.21 -27.89
C SER A 68 32.32 -26.29 -28.47
N GLN A 69 31.45 -27.07 -27.83
CA GLN A 69 30.01 -26.89 -27.99
C GLN A 69 29.59 -25.72 -27.10
N ALA A 70 29.37 -24.57 -27.74
CA ALA A 70 28.65 -23.47 -27.14
C ALA A 70 27.24 -23.96 -26.80
N GLN A 71 26.97 -24.14 -25.50
CA GLN A 71 25.61 -24.14 -24.99
C GLN A 71 24.99 -22.77 -25.33
N PRO A 72 23.78 -22.72 -25.89
CA PRO A 72 23.01 -21.48 -25.90
C PRO A 72 22.79 -21.06 -24.44
N GLN A 73 23.48 -20.01 -24.01
CA GLN A 73 23.10 -19.29 -22.80
C GLN A 73 21.70 -18.74 -23.06
N GLU A 74 20.75 -19.28 -22.30
CA GLU A 74 19.40 -18.76 -22.18
C GLU A 74 19.51 -17.32 -21.64
N ALA A 75 19.52 -16.38 -22.57
CA ALA A 75 19.39 -14.96 -22.27
C ALA A 75 18.00 -14.76 -21.66
N ALA A 76 17.96 -14.46 -20.36
CA ALA A 76 16.75 -14.04 -19.67
C ALA A 76 16.16 -12.83 -20.42
N SER A 77 15.06 -13.07 -21.12
CA SER A 77 14.32 -12.05 -21.83
C SER A 77 13.49 -11.22 -20.83
N PRO A 78 13.27 -9.91 -21.07
CA PRO A 78 12.58 -8.99 -20.13
C PRO A 78 11.06 -9.24 -19.97
N MET A 79 10.52 -10.33 -20.53
CA MET A 79 9.09 -10.66 -20.47
C MET A 79 8.64 -11.27 -19.15
N ALA A 80 9.54 -11.91 -18.38
CA ALA A 80 9.17 -12.52 -17.11
C ALA A 80 8.85 -11.46 -16.02
N THR A 81 9.48 -10.29 -16.10
CA THR A 81 9.31 -9.20 -15.10
C THR A 81 8.06 -8.35 -15.33
N SER A 82 7.57 -8.22 -16.57
CA SER A 82 6.42 -7.36 -16.87
C SER A 82 5.08 -7.97 -16.43
N LEU A 83 4.93 -9.29 -16.59
CA LEU A 83 3.72 -10.01 -16.20
C LEU A 83 3.50 -9.95 -14.67
N ASP A 84 4.59 -10.09 -13.90
CA ASP A 84 4.53 -9.99 -12.44
C ASP A 84 4.14 -8.57 -11.97
N SER A 85 4.69 -7.53 -12.61
CA SER A 85 4.33 -6.14 -12.32
C SER A 85 2.86 -5.82 -12.61
N GLU A 86 2.30 -6.34 -13.72
CA GLU A 86 0.89 -6.13 -14.06
C GLU A 86 -0.05 -6.84 -13.09
N VAL A 87 0.32 -8.05 -12.64
CA VAL A 87 -0.43 -8.77 -11.61
C VAL A 87 -0.41 -8.01 -10.28
N LEU A 88 0.76 -7.50 -9.86
CA LEU A 88 0.88 -6.69 -8.64
C LEU A 88 0.09 -5.39 -8.73
N SER A 89 0.11 -4.72 -9.88
CA SER A 89 -0.69 -3.51 -10.11
C SER A 89 -2.18 -3.79 -9.98
N ARG A 90 -2.69 -4.85 -10.63
CA ARG A 90 -4.11 -5.21 -10.53
C ARG A 90 -4.53 -5.56 -9.10
N LYS A 91 -3.71 -6.33 -8.37
CA LYS A 91 -3.97 -6.66 -6.96
C LYS A 91 -3.99 -5.40 -6.09
N THR A 92 -3.01 -4.52 -6.28
CA THR A 92 -2.89 -3.25 -5.54
C THR A 92 -4.12 -2.37 -5.78
N LYS A 93 -4.54 -2.19 -7.03
CA LYS A 93 -5.73 -1.40 -7.36
C LYS A 93 -6.99 -1.98 -6.71
N SER A 94 -7.19 -3.31 -6.82
CA SER A 94 -8.33 -3.99 -6.20
C SER A 94 -8.36 -3.80 -4.68
N LEU A 95 -7.22 -3.98 -4.01
CA LEU A 95 -7.06 -3.78 -2.57
C LEU A 95 -7.41 -2.35 -2.15
N LEU A 96 -6.88 -1.36 -2.87
CA LEU A 96 -7.07 0.05 -2.55
C LEU A 96 -8.52 0.48 -2.79
N GLU A 97 -9.13 0.05 -3.88
CA GLU A 97 -10.55 0.31 -4.17
C GLU A 97 -11.45 -0.26 -3.06
N GLU A 98 -11.21 -1.48 -2.63
CA GLU A 98 -11.94 -2.10 -1.52
C GLU A 98 -11.76 -1.32 -0.22
N TYR A 99 -10.52 -0.97 0.14
CA TYR A 99 -10.26 -0.12 1.30
C TYR A 99 -10.99 1.24 1.21
N PHE A 100 -10.97 1.89 0.05
CA PHE A 100 -11.68 3.14 -0.21
C PHE A 100 -13.19 3.01 -0.33
N ASN A 101 -13.76 1.81 -0.20
CA ASN A 101 -15.20 1.60 -0.05
C ASN A 101 -15.58 1.12 1.36
N VAL A 102 -14.81 0.21 1.98
CA VAL A 102 -15.20 -0.48 3.23
C VAL A 102 -14.46 0.04 4.48
N ARG A 103 -13.31 0.69 4.32
CA ARG A 103 -12.45 1.24 5.42
C ARG A 103 -11.93 0.19 6.42
N LEU A 104 -11.74 -1.07 6.00
CA LEU A 104 -11.16 -2.11 6.85
C LEU A 104 -9.64 -2.10 6.76
N MET A 105 -8.99 -1.62 7.83
CA MET A 105 -7.55 -1.40 7.85
C MET A 105 -6.75 -2.71 7.95
N ASP A 106 -7.24 -3.67 8.74
CA ASP A 106 -6.58 -4.97 8.93
C ASP A 106 -6.65 -5.85 7.67
N GLU A 107 -7.74 -5.74 6.92
CA GLU A 107 -7.89 -6.41 5.64
C GLU A 107 -6.92 -5.83 4.60
N ALA A 108 -6.85 -4.50 4.50
CA ALA A 108 -5.86 -3.85 3.63
C ALA A 108 -4.42 -4.28 4.01
N LEU A 109 -4.08 -4.29 5.30
CA LEU A 109 -2.78 -4.76 5.79
C LEU A 109 -2.50 -6.20 5.35
N GLN A 110 -3.42 -7.12 5.59
CA GLN A 110 -3.27 -8.53 5.23
C GLN A 110 -3.05 -8.68 3.72
N CYS A 111 -3.84 -7.99 2.90
CA CYS A 111 -3.70 -8.05 1.45
C CYS A 111 -2.33 -7.52 0.98
N VAL A 112 -1.76 -6.50 1.63
CA VAL A 112 -0.39 -6.03 1.32
C VAL A 112 0.67 -7.08 1.68
N GLU A 113 0.58 -7.69 2.87
CA GLU A 113 1.52 -8.72 3.30
C GLU A 113 1.47 -9.98 2.40
N GLU A 114 0.28 -10.34 1.92
CA GLU A 114 0.08 -11.47 1.00
C GLU A 114 0.71 -11.26 -0.37
N MET A 115 0.92 -10.01 -0.81
CA MET A 115 1.61 -9.73 -2.07
C MET A 115 3.08 -10.16 -2.03
N LYS A 116 3.72 -10.18 -0.85
CA LYS A 116 5.12 -10.60 -0.63
C LYS A 116 6.13 -9.95 -1.60
N SER A 117 5.89 -8.69 -1.95
CA SER A 117 6.71 -7.94 -2.92
C SER A 117 7.15 -6.58 -2.37
N PRO A 118 8.11 -6.53 -1.41
CA PRO A 118 8.57 -5.27 -0.83
C PRO A 118 9.14 -4.27 -1.83
N ALA A 119 9.72 -4.75 -2.93
CA ALA A 119 10.23 -3.89 -3.99
C ALA A 119 9.13 -3.10 -4.74
N TYR A 120 7.85 -3.49 -4.58
CA TYR A 120 6.69 -2.83 -5.19
C TYR A 120 5.99 -1.85 -4.22
N HIS A 121 6.49 -1.72 -2.99
CA HIS A 121 5.89 -0.84 -1.98
C HIS A 121 5.82 0.63 -2.41
N PRO A 122 6.83 1.24 -3.07
CA PRO A 122 6.71 2.60 -3.60
C PRO A 122 5.56 2.75 -4.60
N GLU A 123 5.36 1.77 -5.48
CA GLU A 123 4.28 1.76 -6.46
C GLU A 123 2.92 1.65 -5.79
N LEU A 124 2.80 0.85 -4.71
CA LEU A 124 1.59 0.81 -3.89
C LEU A 124 1.26 2.17 -3.29
N VAL A 125 2.24 2.87 -2.74
CA VAL A 125 2.05 4.21 -2.16
C VAL A 125 1.58 5.19 -3.25
N ARG A 126 2.23 5.18 -4.42
CA ARG A 126 1.85 6.00 -5.58
C ARG A 126 0.40 5.72 -6.01
N GLU A 127 0.02 4.45 -6.15
CA GLU A 127 -1.34 4.04 -6.54
C GLU A 127 -2.38 4.42 -5.48
N ALA A 128 -2.05 4.31 -4.19
CA ALA A 128 -2.94 4.74 -3.10
C ALA A 128 -3.27 6.23 -3.20
N ILE A 129 -2.26 7.06 -3.48
CA ILE A 129 -2.44 8.50 -3.68
C ILE A 129 -3.25 8.76 -4.96
N SER A 130 -2.88 8.17 -6.10
CA SER A 130 -3.58 8.40 -7.38
C SER A 130 -5.06 8.03 -7.29
N LEU A 131 -5.35 6.78 -6.93
CA LEU A 131 -6.73 6.31 -6.84
C LEU A 131 -7.51 7.07 -5.78
N GLY A 132 -6.90 7.37 -4.63
CA GLY A 132 -7.56 8.12 -3.58
C GLY A 132 -7.96 9.53 -4.01
N LEU A 133 -7.11 10.23 -4.78
CA LEU A 133 -7.36 11.59 -5.23
C LEU A 133 -8.32 11.67 -6.42
N GLU A 134 -8.40 10.63 -7.26
CA GLU A 134 -9.35 10.51 -8.38
C GLU A 134 -10.81 10.29 -7.92
N LYS A 135 -11.03 9.88 -6.66
CA LYS A 135 -12.37 9.68 -6.10
C LYS A 135 -13.15 10.99 -6.00
N ASN A 136 -14.47 10.88 -6.01
CA ASN A 136 -15.38 11.99 -5.74
C ASN A 136 -16.36 11.65 -4.60
N PRO A 137 -16.22 12.25 -3.40
CA PRO A 137 -15.16 13.19 -3.00
C PRO A 137 -13.77 12.52 -2.89
N PRO A 138 -12.67 13.29 -3.00
CA PRO A 138 -11.31 12.76 -2.84
C PRO A 138 -11.09 12.13 -1.46
N CYS A 139 -10.37 11.01 -1.42
CA CYS A 139 -10.09 10.24 -0.21
C CYS A 139 -8.78 10.66 0.48
N VAL A 140 -8.56 11.96 0.70
CA VAL A 140 -7.33 12.52 1.29
C VAL A 140 -6.99 11.89 2.66
N GLU A 141 -7.88 12.04 3.64
CA GLU A 141 -7.69 11.50 4.99
C GLU A 141 -7.57 9.96 5.00
N PRO A 142 -8.43 9.17 4.30
CA PRO A 142 -8.25 7.73 4.18
C PRO A 142 -6.88 7.31 3.64
N VAL A 143 -6.35 8.00 2.62
CA VAL A 143 -5.01 7.70 2.07
C VAL A 143 -3.95 7.92 3.15
N ALA A 144 -3.94 9.10 3.79
CA ALA A 144 -2.95 9.41 4.82
C ALA A 144 -2.98 8.38 5.96
N ARG A 145 -4.18 8.00 6.43
CA ARG A 145 -4.32 7.01 7.51
C ARG A 145 -3.90 5.61 7.10
N LEU A 146 -4.18 5.17 5.87
CA LEU A 146 -3.72 3.87 5.39
C LEU A 146 -2.19 3.80 5.39
N LEU A 147 -1.55 4.83 4.84
CA LEU A 147 -0.09 4.89 4.75
C LEU A 147 0.56 4.96 6.13
N GLU A 148 0.04 5.79 7.03
CA GLU A 148 0.47 5.83 8.44
C GLU A 148 0.31 4.45 9.10
N TYR A 149 -0.84 3.80 8.89
CA TYR A 149 -1.10 2.49 9.48
C TYR A 149 -0.10 1.44 9.02
N LEU A 150 0.15 1.35 7.71
CA LEU A 150 1.09 0.39 7.14
C LEU A 150 2.54 0.63 7.60
N VAL A 151 2.93 1.90 7.81
CA VAL A 151 4.22 2.24 8.44
C VAL A 151 4.25 1.82 9.91
N SER A 152 3.19 2.08 10.68
CA SER A 152 3.11 1.68 12.09
C SER A 152 3.20 0.15 12.29
N LYS A 153 2.71 -0.61 11.29
CA LYS A 153 2.79 -2.08 11.23
C LYS A 153 4.10 -2.60 10.65
N LYS A 154 5.01 -1.71 10.24
CA LYS A 154 6.34 -2.04 9.67
C LYS A 154 6.25 -2.83 8.36
N VAL A 155 5.12 -2.71 7.64
CA VAL A 155 4.97 -3.25 6.29
C VAL A 155 5.58 -2.28 5.28
N LEU A 156 5.31 -0.99 5.45
CA LEU A 156 5.98 0.08 4.70
C LEU A 156 7.09 0.72 5.54
N THR A 157 8.18 1.09 4.88
CA THR A 157 9.23 1.94 5.45
C THR A 157 8.99 3.41 5.08
N THR A 158 9.59 4.34 5.82
CA THR A 158 9.58 5.77 5.46
C THR A 158 10.20 6.02 4.08
N LYS A 159 11.17 5.18 3.68
CA LYS A 159 11.75 5.22 2.33
C LYS A 159 10.76 4.83 1.25
N ASP A 160 9.91 3.82 1.51
CA ASP A 160 8.85 3.43 0.56
C ASP A 160 7.83 4.56 0.40
N ILE A 161 7.45 5.21 1.52
CA ILE A 161 6.60 6.40 1.51
C ILE A 161 7.21 7.51 0.66
N GLY A 162 8.45 7.93 0.96
CA GLY A 162 9.10 9.00 0.23
C GLY A 162 9.25 8.71 -1.26
N SER A 163 9.63 7.47 -1.60
CA SER A 163 9.77 7.04 -3.01
C SER A 163 8.43 7.06 -3.73
N GLY A 164 7.36 6.55 -3.12
CA GLY A 164 6.02 6.56 -3.71
C GLY A 164 5.43 7.97 -3.86
N CYS A 165 5.65 8.84 -2.87
CA CYS A 165 5.27 10.24 -2.96
C CYS A 165 6.03 10.96 -4.08
N LEU A 166 7.34 10.68 -4.26
CA LEU A 166 8.12 11.24 -5.36
C LEU A 166 7.63 10.76 -6.73
N LEU A 167 7.28 9.47 -6.85
CA LEU A 167 6.68 8.93 -8.06
C LEU A 167 5.38 9.67 -8.42
N TYR A 168 4.49 9.89 -7.45
CA TYR A 168 3.25 10.64 -7.69
C TYR A 168 3.54 12.12 -8.02
N GLY A 169 4.42 12.76 -7.24
CA GLY A 169 4.81 14.15 -7.42
C GLY A 169 5.39 14.44 -8.82
N SER A 170 6.15 13.51 -9.39
CA SER A 170 6.72 13.64 -10.74
C SER A 170 5.69 13.63 -11.88
N MET A 171 4.46 13.19 -11.61
CA MET A 171 3.35 13.16 -12.56
C MET A 171 2.32 14.26 -12.28
N LEU A 172 2.52 15.04 -11.21
CA LEU A 172 1.50 15.90 -10.65
C LEU A 172 1.18 17.10 -11.54
N ASP A 173 2.14 17.57 -12.34
CA ASP A 173 1.89 18.65 -13.29
C ASP A 173 0.87 18.26 -14.36
N ASP A 174 1.01 17.06 -14.93
CA ASP A 174 0.03 16.53 -15.89
C ASP A 174 -1.32 16.24 -15.23
N ILE A 175 -1.29 15.57 -14.06
CA ILE A 175 -2.51 15.24 -13.30
C ILE A 175 -3.27 16.51 -12.89
N GLY A 176 -2.55 17.57 -12.51
CA GLY A 176 -3.13 18.84 -12.06
C GLY A 176 -3.95 19.56 -13.14
N ILE A 177 -3.68 19.28 -14.42
CA ILE A 177 -4.45 19.82 -15.55
C ILE A 177 -5.86 19.26 -15.53
N ASP A 178 -6.00 17.94 -15.38
CA ASP A 178 -7.29 17.24 -15.38
C ASP A 178 -7.98 17.28 -14.01
N LEU A 179 -7.18 17.27 -12.94
CA LEU A 179 -7.63 17.23 -11.55
C LEU A 179 -7.06 18.42 -10.76
N PRO A 180 -7.63 19.63 -10.90
CA PRO A 180 -7.05 20.87 -10.35
C PRO A 180 -6.96 20.93 -8.81
N LYS A 181 -7.63 20.00 -8.11
CA LYS A 181 -7.51 19.86 -6.64
C LYS A 181 -6.40 18.91 -6.20
N ALA A 182 -5.84 18.11 -7.11
CA ALA A 182 -4.81 17.12 -6.78
C ALA A 182 -3.58 17.73 -6.09
N PRO A 183 -3.02 18.87 -6.53
CA PRO A 183 -1.86 19.46 -5.87
C PRO A 183 -2.11 19.82 -4.40
N ASN A 184 -3.23 20.50 -4.10
CA ASN A 184 -3.60 20.82 -2.72
C ASN A 184 -3.83 19.54 -1.89
N ASN A 185 -4.61 18.59 -2.41
CA ASN A 185 -4.94 17.36 -1.70
C ASN A 185 -3.71 16.48 -1.44
N PHE A 186 -2.77 16.44 -2.40
CA PHE A 186 -1.50 15.76 -2.21
C PHE A 186 -0.65 16.42 -1.14
N GLY A 187 -0.62 17.75 -1.10
CA GLY A 187 0.03 18.49 -0.01
C GLY A 187 -0.58 18.21 1.37
N GLU A 188 -1.90 18.02 1.47
CA GLU A 188 -2.56 17.61 2.73
C GLU A 188 -2.13 16.20 3.18
N ILE A 189 -1.99 15.25 2.24
CA ILE A 189 -1.46 13.91 2.53
C ILE A 189 0.00 14.00 3.00
N LEU A 190 0.86 14.73 2.28
CA LEU A 190 2.26 14.93 2.64
C LEU A 190 2.40 15.56 4.03
N GLY A 191 1.64 16.62 4.31
CA GLY A 191 1.67 17.28 5.61
C GLY A 191 1.25 16.37 6.75
N SER A 192 0.23 15.53 6.53
CA SER A 192 -0.17 14.50 7.50
C SER A 192 0.93 13.47 7.75
N LEU A 193 1.60 12.99 6.69
CA LEU A 193 2.71 12.04 6.78
C LEU A 193 3.94 12.64 7.48
N VAL A 194 4.25 13.91 7.24
CA VAL A 194 5.29 14.65 7.95
C VAL A 194 4.94 14.78 9.44
N MET A 195 3.67 15.03 9.77
CA MET A 195 3.24 15.20 11.14
C MET A 195 3.40 13.93 11.99
N VAL A 196 3.31 12.75 11.37
CA VAL A 196 3.50 11.45 12.02
C VAL A 196 4.91 10.87 11.83
N ASN A 197 5.84 11.63 11.25
CA ASN A 197 7.20 11.21 10.90
C ASN A 197 7.26 9.98 9.97
N ALA A 198 6.23 9.78 9.15
CA ALA A 198 6.24 8.80 8.05
C ALA A 198 6.94 9.36 6.79
N SER A 199 7.07 10.68 6.71
CA SER A 199 7.83 11.43 5.71
C SER A 199 8.52 12.63 6.37
N ASP A 200 9.27 13.42 5.61
CA ASP A 200 9.99 14.60 6.08
C ASP A 200 10.00 15.74 5.05
N PHE A 201 10.46 16.93 5.48
CA PHE A 201 10.58 18.09 4.61
C PHE A 201 11.65 17.94 3.52
N GLU A 202 12.60 17.00 3.67
CA GLU A 202 13.60 16.73 2.63
C GLU A 202 12.93 16.07 1.42
N THR A 203 12.06 15.08 1.68
CA THR A 203 11.20 14.46 0.67
C THR A 203 10.29 15.50 0.00
N VAL A 204 9.70 16.43 0.78
CA VAL A 204 8.87 17.51 0.23
C VAL A 204 9.68 18.41 -0.70
N GLU A 205 10.90 18.78 -0.31
CA GLU A 205 11.81 19.58 -1.14
C GLU A 205 12.15 18.85 -2.45
N GLU A 206 12.44 17.55 -2.39
CA GLU A 206 12.73 16.73 -3.58
C GLU A 206 11.54 16.66 -4.53
N ILE A 207 10.31 16.51 -4.01
CA ILE A 207 9.08 16.53 -4.80
C ILE A 207 8.92 17.88 -5.51
N LEU A 208 9.07 18.99 -4.79
CA LEU A 208 8.93 20.34 -5.37
C LEU A 208 9.96 20.59 -6.48
N LYS A 209 11.18 20.03 -6.38
CA LYS A 209 12.20 20.10 -7.44
C LYS A 209 11.85 19.30 -8.69
N LYS A 210 10.98 18.29 -8.59
CA LYS A 210 10.54 17.48 -9.73
C LYS A 210 9.36 18.10 -10.48
N MET A 211 8.65 19.01 -9.85
CA MET A 211 7.53 19.72 -10.45
C MET A 211 8.03 20.90 -11.30
N GLU A 212 7.31 21.21 -12.36
CA GLU A 212 7.59 22.33 -13.25
C GLU A 212 6.67 23.52 -12.99
N ASP A 213 5.39 23.30 -12.64
CA ASP A 213 4.41 24.36 -12.45
C ASP A 213 4.48 25.00 -11.05
N ASP A 214 4.88 26.26 -10.98
CA ASP A 214 5.03 26.99 -9.71
C ASP A 214 3.70 27.17 -8.95
N ARG A 215 2.55 27.21 -9.63
CA ARG A 215 1.24 27.27 -8.95
C ARG A 215 0.94 25.95 -8.27
N PHE A 216 1.28 24.82 -8.90
CA PHE A 216 1.11 23.51 -8.28
C PHE A 216 2.11 23.30 -7.15
N LYS A 217 3.37 23.69 -7.31
CA LYS A 217 4.36 23.69 -6.20
C LYS A 217 3.85 24.49 -5.01
N LYS A 218 3.29 25.69 -5.26
CA LYS A 218 2.69 26.53 -4.24
C LYS A 218 1.54 25.85 -3.53
N ALA A 219 0.62 25.27 -4.29
CA ALA A 219 -0.55 24.58 -3.72
C ALA A 219 -0.13 23.40 -2.84
N VAL A 220 0.87 22.61 -3.26
CA VAL A 220 1.42 21.51 -2.47
C VAL A 220 2.05 22.05 -1.17
N LEU A 221 2.96 23.03 -1.27
CA LEU A 221 3.68 23.53 -0.10
C LEU A 221 2.75 24.25 0.89
N ASP A 222 1.83 25.08 0.42
CA ASP A 222 0.87 25.78 1.28
C ASP A 222 -0.02 24.77 2.04
N ALA A 223 -0.43 23.68 1.39
CA ALA A 223 -1.20 22.61 2.02
C ALA A 223 -0.37 21.80 3.03
N VAL A 224 0.90 21.51 2.75
CA VAL A 224 1.82 20.86 3.71
C VAL A 224 1.96 21.72 4.96
N ILE A 225 2.27 23.01 4.80
CA ILE A 225 2.47 23.94 5.92
C ILE A 225 1.20 24.03 6.77
N LYS A 226 0.03 24.12 6.14
CA LYS A 226 -1.27 24.20 6.83
C LYS A 226 -1.62 22.93 7.63
N SER A 227 -1.11 21.77 7.20
CA SER A 227 -1.40 20.48 7.82
C SER A 227 -0.47 20.15 8.99
N VAL A 228 0.63 20.89 9.14
CA VAL A 228 1.65 20.67 10.17
C VAL A 228 1.44 21.60 11.37
N SER A 229 1.74 21.12 12.58
CA SER A 229 1.63 21.93 13.81
C SER A 229 2.63 23.10 13.86
N GLU A 230 2.24 24.21 14.47
CA GLU A 230 3.08 25.40 14.67
C GLU A 230 4.44 25.09 15.33
N SER A 231 4.46 24.16 16.29
CA SER A 231 5.70 23.73 16.95
C SER A 231 6.65 23.02 15.99
N LEU A 232 6.13 22.17 15.09
CA LEU A 232 6.92 21.50 14.07
C LEU A 232 7.38 22.49 12.98
N LEU A 233 6.54 23.45 12.61
CA LEU A 233 6.93 24.55 11.70
C LEU A 233 8.12 25.33 12.26
N ALA A 234 8.07 25.71 13.55
CA ALA A 234 9.17 26.40 14.21
C ALA A 234 10.45 25.55 14.25
N ALA A 235 10.33 24.25 14.52
CA ALA A 235 11.48 23.33 14.58
C ALA A 235 12.14 23.09 13.21
N GLN A 236 11.37 23.14 12.12
CA GLN A 236 11.84 22.84 10.75
C GLN A 236 11.96 24.09 9.86
N ALA A 237 12.03 25.28 10.46
CA ALA A 237 11.98 26.57 9.74
C ALA A 237 12.97 26.68 8.57
N ALA A 238 14.20 26.20 8.74
CA ALA A 238 15.22 26.25 7.69
C ALA A 238 14.86 25.37 6.46
N LYS A 239 14.29 24.17 6.70
CA LYS A 239 13.86 23.26 5.61
C LYS A 239 12.63 23.81 4.89
N ILE A 240 11.70 24.41 5.64
CA ILE A 240 10.52 25.07 5.08
C ILE A 240 10.94 26.25 4.21
N GLU A 241 11.92 27.03 4.64
CA GLU A 241 12.43 28.14 3.83
C GLU A 241 13.12 27.66 2.55
N ALA A 242 13.86 26.54 2.62
CA ALA A 242 14.39 25.89 1.42
C ALA A 242 13.26 25.49 0.45
N CYS A 243 12.16 24.89 0.95
CA CYS A 243 10.99 24.57 0.14
C CYS A 243 10.34 25.82 -0.47
N ARG A 244 10.22 26.92 0.29
CA ARG A 244 9.64 28.19 -0.19
C ARG A 244 10.45 28.82 -1.32
N SER A 245 11.76 28.63 -1.34
CA SER A 245 12.61 29.15 -2.41
C SER A 245 12.39 28.47 -3.77
N LEU A 246 11.68 27.34 -3.80
CA LEU A 246 11.36 26.57 -5.00
C LEU A 246 10.01 26.94 -5.64
N VAL A 247 9.26 27.86 -5.02
CA VAL A 247 7.86 28.20 -5.33
C VAL A 247 7.73 29.64 -5.78
#